data_AF-A0A7J6F9U9-F1
#
_entry.id   AF-A0A7J6F9U9-F1
#
_cell.length_a   1.000
_cell.length_b   1.000
_cell.length_c   1.000
_cell.angle_alpha   90.00
_cell.angle_beta   90.00
_cell.angle_gamma   90.00
#
_symmetry.space_group_name_H-M   'P 1'
#
loop_
_entity.id
_entity.type
_entity.pdbx_description
1 polymer ?
#
loop_
_entity_poly.entity_id
_entity_poly.type
_entity_poly.pdbx_seq_one_letter_code
_entity_poly.pdbx_strand_id
1 'polypeptide(L)' 'MGNPKQKWTLEEEEALRAGAAKHGTGKWKDIQRDPEFNPYFVNRSNTDLKKSFHGQFLEFIYCRFL' A
#
# COMPACT_ATOMS: atom_id res chain seq x y z
N MET A 1 19.62 -18.20 -3.85
CA MET A 1 19.54 -16.90 -3.15
C MET A 1 18.09 -16.47 -3.21
N GLY A 2 17.35 -16.57 -2.10
CA GLY A 2 15.93 -16.19 -2.09
C GLY A 2 15.83 -14.70 -2.37
N ASN A 3 15.23 -14.32 -3.50
CA ASN A 3 14.95 -12.92 -3.82
C ASN A 3 14.20 -12.32 -2.62
N PRO A 4 14.77 -11.32 -1.91
CA PRO A 4 14.10 -10.77 -0.75
C PRO A 4 12.73 -10.29 -1.23
N LYS A 5 11.66 -10.88 -0.69
CA LYS A 5 10.29 -10.42 -0.92
C LYS A 5 10.32 -8.92 -0.68
N GLN A 6 10.14 -8.12 -1.73
CA GLN A 6 10.24 -6.68 -1.69
C GLN A 6 9.18 -6.16 -0.72
N LYS A 7 9.59 -5.99 0.55
CA LYS A 7 8.74 -5.48 1.62
C LYS A 7 8.30 -4.07 1.22
N TRP A 8 7.09 -3.71 1.60
CA TRP A 8 6.64 -2.34 1.43
C TRP A 8 7.54 -1.45 2.27
N THR A 9 8.04 -0.40 1.65
CA THR A 9 8.80 0.63 2.35
C THR A 9 7.86 1.48 3.19
N LEU A 10 8.38 2.11 4.25
CA LEU A 10 7.57 2.94 5.13
C LEU A 10 6.83 4.04 4.35
N GLU A 11 7.51 4.64 3.36
CA GLU A 11 6.95 5.66 2.48
C GLU A 11 5.80 5.11 1.61
N GLU A 12 5.96 3.92 1.01
CA GLU A 12 4.88 3.26 0.26
C GLU A 12 3.69 2.93 1.18
N GLU A 13 3.95 2.49 2.41
CA GLU A 13 2.92 2.16 3.41
C GLU A 13 2.15 3.40 3.88
N GLU A 14 2.86 4.50 4.16
CA GLU A 14 2.25 5.77 4.54
C GLU A 14 1.44 6.36 3.39
N ALA A 15 1.98 6.36 2.17
CA ALA A 15 1.26 6.76 0.96
C ALA A 15 0.00 5.89 0.75
N LEU A 16 0.09 4.57 1.00
CA LEU A 16 -1.04 3.67 0.84
C LEU A 16 -2.11 3.91 1.91
N ARG A 17 -1.71 4.17 3.16
CA ARG A 17 -2.62 4.53 4.25
C ARG A 17 -3.29 5.88 4.01
N ALA A 18 -2.52 6.89 3.63
CA ALA A 18 -3.02 8.23 3.33
C ALA A 18 -3.95 8.20 2.10
N GLY A 19 -3.57 7.48 1.04
CA GLY A 19 -4.40 7.29 -0.14
C GLY A 19 -5.69 6.54 0.17
N ALA A 20 -5.63 5.45 0.94
CA ALA A 20 -6.80 4.69 1.38
C ALA A 20 -7.72 5.52 2.30
N ALA A 21 -7.16 6.39 3.15
CA ALA A 21 -7.93 7.30 3.99
C ALA A 21 -8.56 8.44 3.18
N LYS A 22 -7.89 8.95 2.15
CA LYS A 22 -8.34 10.07 1.30
C LYS A 22 -9.38 9.65 0.26
N HIS A 23 -9.14 8.54 -0.44
CA HIS A 23 -10.00 8.05 -1.53
C HIS A 23 -10.93 6.90 -1.14
N GLY A 24 -10.59 6.16 -0.10
CA GLY A 24 -11.30 4.95 0.34
C GLY A 24 -10.66 3.64 -0.13
N THR A 25 -10.80 2.59 0.68
CA THR A 25 -10.22 1.24 0.50
C THR A 25 -10.77 0.42 -0.68
N GLY A 26 -11.55 1.05 -1.57
CA GLY A 26 -12.05 0.47 -2.81
C GLY A 26 -11.51 1.13 -4.09
N LYS A 27 -10.80 2.27 -3.95
CA LYS A 27 -10.40 3.13 -5.07
C LYS A 27 -8.88 3.09 -5.33
N TRP A 28 -8.30 1.89 -5.35
CA TRP A 28 -6.86 1.68 -5.60
C TRP A 28 -6.38 2.27 -6.92
N LYS A 29 -7.22 2.26 -7.96
CA LYS A 29 -6.92 2.88 -9.25
C LYS A 29 -6.84 4.41 -9.15
N ASP A 30 -7.72 5.04 -8.38
CA ASP A 30 -7.69 6.49 -8.16
C ASP A 30 -6.48 6.87 -7.30
N ILE A 31 -6.19 6.10 -6.25
CA ILE A 31 -5.00 6.29 -5.39
C ILE A 31 -3.72 6.17 -6.22
N GLN A 32 -3.62 5.20 -7.11
CA GLN A 32 -2.45 5.04 -7.98
C GLN A 32 -2.31 6.17 -9.01
N ARG A 33 -3.43 6.67 -9.54
CA ARG A 33 -3.45 7.81 -10.48
C ARG A 33 -3.24 9.16 -9.80
N ASP A 34 -3.39 9.22 -8.48
CA ASP A 34 -3.25 10.44 -7.72
C ASP A 34 -1.79 10.92 -7.79
N PRO A 35 -1.51 12.15 -8.26
CA PRO A 35 -0.14 12.63 -8.38
C PRO A 35 0.61 12.70 -7.05
N GLU A 36 -0.09 12.75 -5.90
CA GLU A 36 0.54 12.70 -4.58
C GLU A 36 1.08 11.30 -4.26
N PHE A 37 0.45 10.23 -4.74
CA PHE A 37 0.83 8.85 -4.39
C PHE A 37 1.44 8.05 -5.54
N ASN A 38 1.19 8.44 -6.78
CA ASN A 38 1.77 7.87 -8.00
C ASN A 38 3.31 7.71 -7.95
N PRO A 39 4.12 8.69 -7.48
CA PRO A 39 5.58 8.51 -7.41
C PRO A 39 6.01 7.37 -6.47
N TYR A 40 5.22 7.05 -5.44
CA TYR A 40 5.49 5.96 -4.51
C TYR A 40 5.08 4.60 -5.08
N PHE A 41 4.12 4.56 -6.01
CA PHE A 41 3.58 3.33 -6.60
C PHE A 41 4.09 3.03 -8.01
N VAL A 42 5.13 3.71 -8.49
CA VAL A 42 5.70 3.50 -9.83
C VAL A 42 6.11 2.05 -10.10
N ASN A 43 6.53 1.34 -9.05
CA ASN A 43 7.02 -0.03 -9.15
C ASN A 43 6.00 -1.08 -8.64
N ARG A 44 4.76 -0.65 -8.37
CA ARG A 44 3.69 -1.48 -7.79
C ARG A 44 2.45 -1.42 -8.67
N SER A 45 1.80 -2.56 -8.91
CA SER A 45 0.53 -2.57 -9.65
C SER A 45 -0.65 -2.36 -8.70
N ASN A 46 -1.79 -1.89 -9.22
CA ASN A 46 -3.07 -1.83 -8.50
C ASN A 46 -3.38 -3.13 -7.72
N THR A 47 -3.09 -4.29 -8.30
CA THR A 47 -3.26 -5.60 -7.65
C THR A 47 -2.37 -5.76 -6.41
N ASP A 48 -1.14 -5.25 -6.46
CA ASP A 48 -0.21 -5.23 -5.33
C ASP A 48 -0.69 -4.30 -4.23
N LEU A 49 -1.19 -3.10 -4.56
CA LEU A 49 -1.77 -2.18 -3.57
C LEU A 49 -2.90 -2.86 -2.78
N LYS A 50 -3.85 -3.48 -3.50
CA LYS A 50 -4.94 -4.23 -2.87
C LYS A 50 -4.41 -5.38 -2.01
N LYS A 51 -3.48 -6.18 -2.54
CA LYS A 51 -2.92 -7.35 -1.85
C LYS A 51 -2.15 -6.95 -0.59
N SER A 52 -1.43 -5.84 -0.63
CA SER A 52 -0.65 -5.34 0.51
C SER A 52 -1.54 -4.78 1.59
N PHE A 53 -2.58 -4.03 1.23
CA PHE A 53 -3.57 -3.55 2.19
C PHE A 53 -4.27 -4.70 2.94
N HIS A 54 -4.60 -5.79 2.25
CA HIS A 54 -5.29 -6.93 2.86
C HIS A 54 -4.36 -7.95 3.51
N GLY A 55 -3.14 -8.13 2.99
CA GLY A 55 -2.24 -9.23 3.37
C GLY A 55 -1.07 -8.82 4.25
N GLN A 56 -0.39 -7.70 3.93
CA GLN A 56 0.73 -7.21 4.75
C GLN A 56 0.29 -6.25 5.83
N PHE A 57 -0.67 -5.38 5.53
CA PHE A 57 -1.14 -4.37 6.47
C PHE A 57 -1.96 -4.98 7.60
N LEU A 58 -2.61 -6.14 7.37
CA LEU A 58 -3.37 -6.82 8.41
C LEU A 58 -2.47 -7.26 9.57
N GLU A 59 -1.26 -7.77 9.31
CA GLU A 59 -0.32 -8.16 10.37
C GLU A 59 0.15 -6.95 11.21
N PHE A 60 0.40 -5.81 10.56
CA PHE A 60 0.86 -4.60 11.27
C PHE A 60 -0.25 -3.87 12.03
N ILE A 61 -1.48 -3.84 11.49
CA ILE A 61 -2.62 -3.24 12.20
C ILE A 61 -3.07 -4.15 13.34
N TYR A 62 -3.12 -5.48 13.16
CA TYR A 62 -3.49 -6.39 14.25
C TYR A 62 -2.47 -6.36 15.40
N CYS A 63 -1.16 -6.30 15.13
CA CYS A 63 -0.15 -6.25 16.20
C CYS A 63 0.01 -4.90 16.89
N ARG A 64 -0.57 -3.80 16.38
CA ARG A 64 -0.46 -2.46 16.97
C ARG A 64 -1.77 -1.96 17.60
N PHE A 65 -2.83 -2.76 17.52
CA PHE A 65 -4.14 -2.49 18.12
C PHE A 65 -4.62 -3.58 19.10
N LEU A 66 -3.75 -4.55 19.44
CA LEU A 66 -3.88 -5.53 20.52
C LEU A 66 -2.77 -5.25 21.55
#